data_AF-A0A966DJU8-F1
#
_entry.id   AF-A0A966DJU8-F1
#
_cell.length_a   1.000
_cell.length_b   1.000
_cell.length_c   1.000
_cell.angle_alpha   90.00
_cell.angle_beta   90.00
_cell.angle_gamma   90.00
#
_symmetry.space_group_name_H-M   'P 1'
#
loop_
_entity.id
_entity.type
_entity.pdbx_description
1 polymer ?
#
loop_
_entity_poly.entity_id
_entity_poly.type
_entity_poly.pdbx_seq_one_letter_code
_entity_poly.pdbx_strand_id
1 'polypeptide(L)'
;MSRDYLKGKKCMIWSFMGNTRMHQALNNYGDRYEAVGIFTFEVDISGTITETGTPISSMMPYINKWPKVRWFLTVMNHGAASIFTALRNNESGAKTKFLSELVRIMQKYPWCAGVDIDLERGGGYENKDAANILFSDIYQTVKAYNPAKLVNICLPGMTGVQGSVGGENWCVYADLDAYCDTAAIMSYGMAWAGSAPGPVSPR
;
A
#
# COMPACT_ATOMS: atom_id res chain seq x y z
N MET A 1 -30.19 20.65 -2.72
CA MET A 1 -28.80 20.60 -2.22
C MET A 1 -28.19 19.27 -2.62
N SER A 2 -27.13 19.27 -3.43
CA SER A 2 -26.34 18.06 -3.72
C SER A 2 -25.74 17.53 -2.41
N ARG A 3 -25.89 16.24 -2.13
CA ARG A 3 -25.23 15.61 -0.97
C ARG A 3 -23.72 15.60 -1.23
N ASP A 4 -22.96 16.30 -0.39
CA ASP A 4 -21.52 16.12 -0.35
C ASP A 4 -21.18 14.86 0.47
N TYR A 5 -21.08 13.71 -0.22
CA TYR A 5 -20.82 12.41 0.38
C TYR A 5 -19.46 12.32 1.10
N LEU A 6 -18.54 13.26 0.86
CA LEU A 6 -17.20 13.28 1.43
C LEU A 6 -17.05 14.26 2.61
N LYS A 7 -18.08 15.04 2.94
CA LYS A 7 -18.01 15.98 4.06
C LYS A 7 -17.64 15.25 5.37
N GLY A 8 -16.53 15.68 5.99
CA GLY A 8 -16.01 15.09 7.22
C GLY A 8 -15.32 13.72 7.05
N LYS A 9 -15.11 13.26 5.82
CA LYS A 9 -14.44 11.98 5.52
C LYS A 9 -13.09 12.22 4.88
N LYS A 10 -12.13 11.34 5.19
CA LYS A 10 -10.84 11.27 4.51
C LYS A 10 -10.94 10.28 3.35
N CYS A 11 -10.41 10.66 2.19
CA CYS A 11 -10.44 9.83 0.98
C CYS A 11 -9.01 9.58 0.51
N MET A 12 -8.61 8.31 0.53
CA MET A 12 -7.40 7.82 -0.12
C MET A 12 -7.78 7.15 -1.45
N ILE A 13 -6.96 7.36 -2.47
CA ILE A 13 -7.08 6.69 -3.77
C ILE A 13 -5.71 6.17 -4.21
N TRP A 14 -5.69 5.37 -5.28
CA TRP A 14 -4.45 4.88 -5.87
C TRP A 14 -4.34 5.26 -7.34
N SER A 15 -3.14 5.69 -7.75
CA SER A 15 -2.81 5.93 -9.15
C SER A 15 -2.04 4.74 -9.70
N PHE A 16 -2.73 3.90 -10.48
CA PHE A 16 -2.19 2.65 -11.02
C PHE A 16 -2.11 2.64 -12.55
N MET A 17 -3.16 3.10 -13.22
CA MET A 17 -3.36 2.82 -14.66
C MET A 17 -2.48 3.64 -15.62
N GLY A 18 -1.86 4.73 -15.17
CA GLY A 18 -1.04 5.60 -16.03
C GLY A 18 -1.78 6.21 -17.25
N ASN A 19 -3.11 6.22 -17.26
CA ASN A 19 -3.90 6.62 -18.44
C ASN A 19 -4.47 8.05 -18.31
N THR A 20 -4.96 8.59 -19.43
CA THR A 20 -5.51 9.94 -19.51
C THR A 20 -6.63 10.19 -18.48
N ARG A 21 -7.49 9.20 -18.23
CA ARG A 21 -8.61 9.35 -17.29
C ARG A 21 -8.13 9.51 -15.85
N MET A 22 -7.12 8.74 -15.45
CA MET A 22 -6.48 8.88 -14.14
C MET A 22 -5.89 10.29 -13.97
N HIS A 23 -5.12 10.75 -14.96
CA HIS A 23 -4.52 12.08 -14.97
C HIS A 23 -5.56 13.21 -14.92
N GLN A 24 -6.67 13.09 -15.65
CA GLN A 24 -7.79 14.03 -15.59
C GLN A 24 -8.44 14.04 -14.19
N ALA A 25 -8.63 12.87 -13.58
CA ALA A 25 -9.21 12.78 -12.24
C ALA A 25 -8.32 13.43 -11.17
N LEU A 26 -6.99 13.23 -11.24
CA LEU A 26 -6.03 13.90 -10.36
C LEU A 26 -6.02 15.42 -10.60
N ASN A 27 -6.08 15.86 -11.85
CA ASN A 27 -6.11 17.28 -12.18
C ASN A 27 -7.35 18.00 -11.66
N ASN A 28 -8.52 17.35 -11.76
CA ASN A 28 -9.82 18.00 -11.54
C ASN A 28 -10.33 17.86 -10.10
N TYR A 29 -9.89 16.83 -9.37
CA TYR A 29 -10.49 16.46 -8.08
C TYR A 29 -9.48 16.29 -6.93
N GLY A 30 -8.22 16.70 -7.11
CA GLY A 30 -7.20 16.56 -6.06
C GLY A 30 -7.51 17.33 -4.77
N ASP A 31 -8.36 18.36 -4.85
CA ASP A 31 -8.91 19.06 -3.69
C ASP A 31 -9.79 18.16 -2.80
N ARG A 32 -10.34 17.07 -3.34
CA ARG A 32 -11.20 16.12 -2.62
C ARG A 32 -10.44 14.97 -1.98
N TYR A 33 -9.17 14.77 -2.36
CA TYR A 33 -8.35 13.70 -1.82
C TYR A 33 -7.60 14.17 -0.57
N GLU A 34 -7.48 13.25 0.38
CA GLU A 34 -6.62 13.37 1.56
C GLU A 34 -5.26 12.75 1.26
N ALA A 35 -5.25 11.60 0.58
CA ALA A 35 -4.05 10.84 0.28
C ALA A 35 -4.14 10.16 -1.09
N VAL A 36 -2.98 9.92 -1.70
CA VAL A 36 -2.83 9.15 -2.94
C VAL A 36 -1.67 8.19 -2.79
N GLY A 37 -1.90 6.89 -2.98
CA GLY A 37 -0.85 5.90 -3.18
C GLY A 37 -0.43 5.85 -4.65
N ILE A 38 0.85 6.09 -4.93
CA ILE A 38 1.39 6.03 -6.29
C ILE A 38 1.94 4.62 -6.52
N PHE A 39 1.16 3.79 -7.22
CA PHE A 39 1.56 2.44 -7.64
C PHE A 39 2.67 2.53 -8.70
N THR A 40 3.92 2.57 -8.22
CA THR A 40 5.11 2.73 -9.06
C THR A 40 6.23 1.77 -8.70
N PHE A 41 6.36 1.39 -7.43
CA PHE A 41 7.51 0.61 -6.97
C PHE A 41 7.18 -0.86 -6.85
N GLU A 42 7.99 -1.70 -7.48
CA GLU A 42 7.94 -3.16 -7.32
C GLU A 42 9.10 -3.62 -6.46
N VAL A 43 8.82 -4.51 -5.51
CA VAL A 43 9.85 -5.23 -4.77
C VAL A 43 10.03 -6.62 -5.36
N ASP A 44 11.28 -7.01 -5.61
CA ASP A 44 11.63 -8.37 -6.04
C ASP A 44 11.95 -9.31 -4.87
N ILE A 45 12.19 -10.58 -5.16
CA ILE A 45 12.48 -11.61 -4.15
C ILE A 45 13.77 -11.34 -3.34
N SER A 46 14.68 -10.53 -3.86
CA SER A 46 15.91 -10.12 -3.14
C SER A 46 15.69 -8.92 -2.23
N GLY A 47 14.49 -8.34 -2.25
CA GLY A 47 14.15 -7.10 -1.56
C GLY A 47 14.57 -5.83 -2.31
N THR A 48 14.99 -5.93 -3.57
CA THR A 48 15.34 -4.74 -4.37
C THR A 48 14.07 -4.05 -4.84
N ILE A 49 14.03 -2.71 -4.75
CA ILE A 49 12.89 -1.91 -5.20
C ILE A 49 13.22 -1.23 -6.54
N THR A 50 12.39 -1.48 -7.55
CA THR A 50 12.48 -0.85 -8.88
C THR A 50 11.26 0.01 -9.18
N GLU A 51 11.42 1.03 -10.02
CA GLU A 51 10.34 1.93 -10.45
C GLU A 51 9.83 1.45 -11.82
N THR A 52 8.66 0.82 -11.85
CA THR A 52 8.13 0.07 -13.02
C THR A 52 6.67 0.41 -13.34
N GLY A 53 5.89 0.87 -12.35
CA GLY A 53 4.48 1.24 -12.51
C GLY A 53 4.29 2.64 -13.07
N THR A 54 3.33 3.40 -12.53
CA THR A 54 3.06 4.78 -12.96
C THR A 54 4.31 5.65 -12.73
N PRO A 55 4.96 6.21 -13.77
CA PRO A 55 6.22 6.93 -13.59
C PRO A 55 6.05 8.16 -12.70
N ILE A 56 6.93 8.37 -11.71
CA ILE A 56 6.82 9.52 -10.80
C ILE A 56 6.88 10.85 -11.56
N SER A 57 7.66 10.92 -12.64
CA SER A 57 7.75 12.09 -13.51
C SER A 57 6.39 12.53 -14.06
N SER A 58 5.52 11.58 -14.41
CA SER A 58 4.16 11.84 -14.89
C SER A 58 3.22 12.38 -13.80
N MET A 59 3.58 12.18 -12.53
CA MET A 59 2.77 12.56 -11.37
C MET A 59 3.12 13.95 -10.83
N MET A 60 4.31 14.47 -11.14
CA MET A 60 4.81 15.75 -10.63
C MET A 60 3.86 16.95 -10.87
N PRO A 61 3.19 17.10 -12.03
CA PRO A 61 2.23 18.19 -12.22
C PRO A 61 1.12 18.20 -11.17
N TYR A 62 0.64 17.03 -10.74
CA TYR A 62 -0.45 16.90 -9.77
C TYR A 62 0.03 17.02 -8.33
N ILE A 63 1.21 16.47 -8.04
CA ILE A 63 1.87 16.62 -6.73
C ILE A 63 2.07 18.11 -6.42
N ASN A 64 2.60 18.88 -7.38
CA ASN A 64 2.83 20.31 -7.22
C ASN A 64 1.52 21.12 -7.13
N LYS A 65 0.48 20.70 -7.86
CA LYS A 65 -0.82 21.36 -7.85
C LYS A 65 -1.57 21.18 -6.53
N TRP A 66 -1.41 20.02 -5.88
CA TRP A 66 -2.15 19.65 -4.68
C TRP A 66 -1.23 19.38 -3.49
N PRO A 67 -0.58 20.42 -2.92
CA PRO A 67 0.40 20.26 -1.85
C PRO A 67 -0.22 19.77 -0.53
N LYS A 68 -1.55 19.86 -0.37
CA LYS A 68 -2.26 19.34 0.80
C LYS A 68 -2.42 17.81 0.81
N VAL A 69 -2.29 17.17 -0.36
CA VAL A 69 -2.51 15.73 -0.52
C VAL A 69 -1.29 14.99 0.01
N ARG A 70 -1.50 13.97 0.82
CA ARG A 70 -0.43 13.06 1.26
C ARG A 70 -0.15 12.05 0.16
N TRP A 71 0.96 12.25 -0.55
CA TRP A 71 1.40 11.36 -1.62
C TRP A 71 2.32 10.27 -1.08
N PHE A 72 1.91 9.02 -1.21
CA PHE A 72 2.65 7.86 -0.75
C PHE A 72 3.36 7.16 -1.91
N LEU A 73 4.55 6.64 -1.63
CA LEU A 73 5.28 5.75 -2.52
C LEU A 73 4.74 4.33 -2.29
N THR A 74 3.87 3.84 -3.17
CA THR A 74 3.31 2.48 -3.03
C THR A 74 4.32 1.46 -3.54
N VAL A 75 4.66 0.50 -2.68
CA VAL A 75 5.57 -0.61 -2.97
C VAL A 75 4.78 -1.92 -2.96
N MET A 76 4.84 -2.66 -4.06
CA MET A 76 4.02 -3.85 -4.30
C MET A 76 4.85 -5.09 -4.64
N ASN A 77 4.35 -6.27 -4.27
CA ASN A 77 4.90 -7.56 -4.71
C ASN A 77 4.10 -8.20 -5.86
N HIS A 78 3.12 -7.50 -6.44
CA HIS A 78 2.24 -8.01 -7.51
C HIS A 78 1.55 -9.35 -7.17
N GLY A 79 1.27 -9.61 -5.90
CA GLY A 79 0.69 -10.89 -5.49
C GLY A 79 1.61 -12.09 -5.77
N ALA A 80 2.93 -11.90 -5.81
CA ALA A 80 3.88 -13.00 -5.78
C ALA A 80 4.14 -13.44 -4.33
N ALA A 81 3.50 -14.53 -3.92
CA ALA A 81 3.58 -15.06 -2.55
C ALA A 81 5.03 -15.40 -2.12
N SER A 82 5.88 -15.83 -3.07
CA SER A 82 7.29 -16.12 -2.81
C SER A 82 8.08 -14.88 -2.39
N ILE A 83 7.76 -13.70 -2.93
CA ILE A 83 8.41 -12.44 -2.56
C ILE A 83 8.04 -12.08 -1.14
N PHE A 84 6.74 -12.10 -0.77
CA PHE A 84 6.34 -11.84 0.61
C PHE A 84 7.01 -12.85 1.55
N THR A 85 7.01 -14.14 1.20
CA THR A 85 7.69 -15.18 2.01
C THR A 85 9.17 -14.84 2.24
N ALA A 86 9.91 -14.49 1.19
CA ALA A 86 11.32 -14.12 1.29
C ALA A 86 11.54 -12.87 2.17
N LEU A 87 10.71 -11.84 2.02
CA LEU A 87 10.77 -10.63 2.86
C LEU A 87 10.44 -10.94 4.32
N ARG A 88 9.38 -11.69 4.59
CA ARG A 88 8.94 -12.04 5.94
C ARG A 88 10.00 -12.86 6.68
N ASN A 89 10.55 -13.86 6.00
CA ASN A 89 11.52 -14.79 6.57
C ASN A 89 12.98 -14.28 6.49
N ASN A 90 13.19 -13.12 5.87
CA ASN A 90 14.52 -12.56 5.56
C ASN A 90 15.43 -13.52 4.80
N GLU A 91 14.88 -14.27 3.84
CA GLU A 91 15.62 -15.23 3.03
C GLU A 91 16.73 -14.51 2.28
N SER A 92 17.97 -14.99 2.42
CA SER A 92 19.16 -14.40 1.80
C SER A 92 19.34 -12.90 2.07
N GLY A 93 18.79 -12.36 3.17
CA GLY A 93 18.86 -10.94 3.51
C GLY A 93 17.82 -10.06 2.84
N ALA A 94 16.78 -10.62 2.21
CA ALA A 94 15.79 -9.89 1.45
C ALA A 94 15.04 -8.83 2.28
N LYS A 95 14.71 -9.11 3.55
CA LYS A 95 14.10 -8.11 4.44
C LYS A 95 15.05 -6.94 4.67
N THR A 96 16.30 -7.24 5.01
CA THR A 96 17.31 -6.21 5.27
C THR A 96 17.48 -5.28 4.07
N LYS A 97 17.57 -5.86 2.86
CA LYS A 97 17.66 -5.10 1.62
C LYS A 97 16.41 -4.24 1.42
N PHE A 98 15.22 -4.84 1.52
CA PHE A 98 13.94 -4.14 1.37
C PHE A 98 13.80 -2.93 2.29
N LEU A 99 14.11 -3.09 3.59
CA LEU A 99 14.07 -1.99 4.56
C LEU A 99 15.02 -0.84 4.17
N SER A 100 16.23 -1.15 3.70
CA SER A 100 17.15 -0.13 3.20
C SER A 100 16.65 0.56 1.93
N GLU A 101 15.94 -0.17 1.06
CA GLU A 101 15.38 0.34 -0.19
C GLU A 101 14.21 1.29 0.06
N LEU A 102 13.37 1.05 1.09
CA LEU A 102 12.34 1.99 1.53
C LEU A 102 12.94 3.35 1.89
N VAL A 103 14.06 3.36 2.62
CA VAL A 103 14.79 4.59 2.94
C VAL A 103 15.34 5.23 1.66
N ARG A 104 15.96 4.44 0.77
CA ARG A 104 16.53 4.92 -0.50
C ARG A 104 15.48 5.64 -1.37
N ILE A 105 14.29 5.09 -1.53
CA ILE A 105 13.24 5.73 -2.34
C ILE A 105 12.67 6.98 -1.67
N MET A 106 12.55 7.01 -0.34
CA MET A 106 12.13 8.22 0.38
C MET A 106 13.19 9.33 0.33
N GLN A 107 14.48 8.98 0.30
CA GLN A 107 15.56 9.94 0.05
C GLN A 107 15.53 10.48 -1.38
N LYS A 108 15.25 9.62 -2.38
CA LYS A 108 15.08 10.03 -3.78
C LYS A 108 13.89 10.98 -3.97
N TYR A 109 12.81 10.78 -3.21
CA TYR A 109 11.56 11.53 -3.30
C TYR A 109 11.18 12.17 -1.95
N PRO A 110 11.92 13.19 -1.49
CA PRO A 110 11.77 13.73 -0.14
C PRO A 110 10.40 14.40 0.12
N TRP A 111 9.69 14.81 -0.94
CA TRP A 111 8.34 15.38 -0.88
C TRP A 111 7.26 14.38 -0.47
N CYS A 112 7.51 13.06 -0.56
CA CYS A 112 6.50 12.06 -0.23
C CYS A 112 6.06 12.19 1.24
N ALA A 113 4.81 11.86 1.52
CA ALA A 113 4.33 11.71 2.89
C ALA A 113 4.95 10.49 3.58
N GLY A 114 5.36 9.48 2.80
CA GLY A 114 5.97 8.25 3.27
C GLY A 114 5.70 7.10 2.30
N VAL A 115 5.54 5.89 2.84
CA VAL A 115 5.37 4.66 2.05
C VAL A 115 3.98 4.06 2.25
N ASP A 116 3.48 3.43 1.20
CA ASP A 116 2.28 2.60 1.19
C ASP A 116 2.71 1.17 0.85
N ILE A 117 2.47 0.23 1.76
CA ILE A 117 2.99 -1.14 1.67
C ILE A 117 1.87 -2.07 1.20
N ASP A 118 1.99 -2.53 -0.04
CA ASP A 118 1.03 -3.41 -0.70
C ASP A 118 1.63 -4.79 -0.92
N LEU A 119 1.84 -5.52 0.19
CA LEU A 119 2.30 -6.91 0.17
C LEU A 119 1.11 -7.85 0.29
N GLU A 120 0.76 -8.51 -0.82
CA GLU A 120 -0.35 -9.45 -0.91
C GLU A 120 0.14 -10.91 -0.93
N ARG A 121 -0.74 -11.85 -0.59
CA ARG A 121 -0.48 -13.30 -0.53
C ARG A 121 0.53 -13.73 0.52
N GLY A 122 0.40 -13.18 1.72
CA GLY A 122 1.22 -13.56 2.88
C GLY A 122 0.95 -14.97 3.44
N GLY A 123 -0.01 -15.71 2.88
CA GLY A 123 -0.32 -17.09 3.24
C GLY A 123 -1.33 -17.22 4.39
N GLY A 124 -1.24 -18.32 5.13
CA GLY A 124 -2.16 -18.66 6.22
C GLY A 124 -1.81 -18.00 7.56
N TYR A 125 -2.64 -18.27 8.56
CA TYR A 125 -2.57 -17.70 9.90
C TYR A 125 -1.30 -18.08 10.67
N GLU A 126 -0.71 -19.23 10.36
CA GLU A 126 0.58 -19.67 10.88
C GLU A 126 1.70 -18.66 10.64
N ASN A 127 1.54 -17.76 9.66
CA ASN A 127 2.52 -16.74 9.32
C ASN A 127 2.32 -15.41 10.07
N LYS A 128 1.27 -15.29 10.90
CA LYS A 128 0.87 -14.03 11.56
C LYS A 128 2.02 -13.35 12.30
N ASP A 129 2.69 -14.07 13.18
CA ASP A 129 3.71 -13.45 14.03
C ASP A 129 4.93 -13.00 13.23
N ALA A 130 5.33 -13.78 12.22
CA ALA A 130 6.42 -13.40 11.33
C ALA A 130 6.04 -12.21 10.44
N ALA A 131 4.79 -12.12 9.99
CA ALA A 131 4.28 -10.94 9.28
C ALA A 131 4.26 -9.71 10.20
N ASN A 132 3.80 -9.83 11.44
CA ASN A 132 3.82 -8.75 12.42
C ASN A 132 5.24 -8.21 12.64
N ILE A 133 6.24 -9.08 12.72
CA ILE A 133 7.66 -8.69 12.81
C ILE A 133 8.09 -7.90 11.56
N LEU A 134 7.75 -8.36 10.35
CA LEU A 134 8.06 -7.63 9.12
C LEU A 134 7.47 -6.20 9.13
N PHE A 135 6.18 -6.06 9.47
CA PHE A 135 5.53 -4.74 9.50
C PHE A 135 6.05 -3.85 10.64
N SER A 136 6.37 -4.42 11.81
CA SER A 136 7.08 -3.71 12.87
C SER A 136 8.42 -3.17 12.38
N ASP A 137 9.23 -4.00 11.72
CA ASP A 137 10.54 -3.60 11.21
C ASP A 137 10.43 -2.51 10.14
N ILE A 138 9.42 -2.60 9.25
CA ILE A 138 9.10 -1.54 8.27
C ILE A 138 8.80 -0.23 9.01
N TYR A 139 7.87 -0.26 9.96
CA TYR A 139 7.46 0.92 10.69
C TYR A 139 8.63 1.56 11.43
N GLN A 140 9.39 0.78 12.19
CA GLN A 140 10.57 1.27 12.91
C GLN A 140 11.63 1.83 11.97
N THR A 141 11.88 1.18 10.82
CA THR A 141 12.83 1.68 9.82
C THR A 141 12.40 3.05 9.27
N VAL A 142 11.13 3.21 8.93
CA VAL A 142 10.59 4.48 8.41
C VAL A 142 10.68 5.57 9.48
N LYS A 143 10.25 5.29 10.71
CA LYS A 143 10.27 6.26 11.81
C LYS A 143 11.69 6.62 12.26
N ALA A 144 12.62 5.67 12.25
CA ALA A 144 14.03 5.91 12.54
C ALA A 144 14.70 6.79 11.47
N TYR A 145 14.37 6.59 10.19
CA TYR A 145 14.84 7.45 9.12
C TYR A 145 14.28 8.88 9.25
N ASN A 146 12.98 9.02 9.42
CA ASN A 146 12.33 10.30 9.65
C ASN A 146 10.97 10.10 10.34
N PRO A 147 10.79 10.56 11.59
CA PRO A 147 9.57 10.31 12.37
C PRO A 147 8.33 11.00 11.79
N ALA A 148 8.49 11.99 10.91
CA ALA A 148 7.39 12.65 10.21
C ALA A 148 6.87 11.85 8.99
N LYS A 149 7.62 10.84 8.52
CA LYS A 149 7.19 9.97 7.42
C LYS A 149 6.12 9.01 7.90
N LEU A 150 5.13 8.78 7.06
CA LEU A 150 3.97 7.96 7.35
C LEU A 150 4.10 6.56 6.72
N VAL A 151 3.47 5.58 7.34
CA VAL A 151 3.36 4.20 6.87
C VAL A 151 1.89 3.88 6.69
N ASN A 152 1.45 3.75 5.44
CA ASN A 152 0.17 3.11 5.12
C ASN A 152 0.41 1.63 4.81
N ILE A 153 -0.51 0.76 5.22
CA ILE A 153 -0.47 -0.67 4.90
C ILE A 153 -1.76 -1.09 4.20
N CYS A 154 -1.65 -1.87 3.12
CA CYS A 154 -2.78 -2.54 2.50
C CYS A 154 -3.02 -3.89 3.18
N LEU A 155 -4.27 -4.18 3.53
CA LEU A 155 -4.66 -5.38 4.27
C LEU A 155 -5.76 -6.13 3.54
N PRO A 156 -5.72 -7.48 3.54
CA PRO A 156 -6.82 -8.28 3.01
C PRO A 156 -8.10 -8.01 3.79
N GLY A 157 -9.26 -8.08 3.14
CA GLY A 157 -10.55 -7.98 3.80
C GLY A 157 -10.81 -9.17 4.75
N MET A 158 -10.64 -8.94 6.06
CA MET A 158 -10.83 -9.96 7.09
C MET A 158 -12.30 -10.05 7.51
N THR A 159 -12.79 -11.27 7.73
CA THR A 159 -14.13 -11.56 8.28
C THR A 159 -14.08 -12.04 9.73
N GLY A 160 -12.87 -12.32 10.24
CA GLY A 160 -12.60 -12.71 11.61
C GLY A 160 -11.14 -13.13 11.79
N VAL A 161 -10.78 -13.58 12.99
CA VAL A 161 -9.49 -14.24 13.21
C VAL A 161 -9.49 -15.53 12.39
N GLN A 162 -8.45 -15.74 11.56
CA GLN A 162 -8.36 -16.86 10.61
C GLN A 162 -9.41 -16.85 9.47
N GLY A 163 -10.12 -15.74 9.26
CA GLY A 163 -11.13 -15.63 8.21
C GLY A 163 -10.89 -14.41 7.32
N SER A 164 -10.84 -14.62 6.01
CA SER A 164 -10.70 -13.57 5.01
C SER A 164 -11.53 -13.86 3.77
N VAL A 165 -11.84 -12.81 3.02
CA VAL A 165 -12.57 -12.90 1.75
C VAL A 165 -11.74 -13.62 0.67
N GLY A 166 -10.41 -13.46 0.69
CA GLY A 166 -9.48 -13.98 -0.32
C GLY A 166 -8.68 -15.22 0.08
N GLY A 167 -8.90 -15.77 1.27
CA GLY A 167 -8.16 -16.92 1.81
C GLY A 167 -6.78 -16.60 2.39
N GLU A 168 -6.41 -15.32 2.42
CA GLU A 168 -5.18 -14.81 3.04
C GLU A 168 -5.43 -14.48 4.52
N ASN A 169 -4.89 -15.31 5.40
CA ASN A 169 -5.16 -15.23 6.84
C ASN A 169 -3.94 -14.81 7.65
N TRP A 170 -2.92 -14.29 6.98
CA TRP A 170 -1.61 -13.96 7.55
C TRP A 170 -1.62 -12.75 8.50
N CYS A 171 -2.72 -12.01 8.65
CA CYS A 171 -2.77 -10.86 9.56
C CYS A 171 -3.94 -10.90 10.54
N VAL A 172 -3.75 -10.25 11.69
CA VAL A 172 -4.82 -9.81 12.60
C VAL A 172 -4.68 -8.31 12.75
N TYR A 173 -5.72 -7.55 12.43
CA TYR A 173 -5.62 -6.08 12.37
C TYR A 173 -5.15 -5.46 13.69
N ALA A 174 -5.63 -5.96 14.82
CA ALA A 174 -5.24 -5.45 16.13
C ALA A 174 -3.74 -5.58 16.41
N ASP A 175 -3.08 -6.61 15.86
CA ASP A 175 -1.64 -6.82 16.04
C ASP A 175 -0.80 -5.84 15.19
N LEU A 176 -1.38 -5.30 14.12
CA LEU A 176 -0.73 -4.38 13.19
C LEU A 176 -1.00 -2.91 13.49
N ASP A 177 -1.93 -2.61 14.42
CA ASP A 177 -2.32 -1.24 14.79
C ASP A 177 -1.12 -0.37 15.20
N ALA A 178 -0.18 -0.95 15.95
CA ALA A 178 1.03 -0.27 16.40
C ALA A 178 2.10 -0.07 15.29
N TYR A 179 1.90 -0.68 14.12
CA TYR A 179 2.90 -0.75 13.04
C TYR A 179 2.44 -0.05 11.75
N CYS A 180 1.49 0.87 11.86
CA CYS A 180 1.07 1.75 10.77
C CYS A 180 0.56 3.09 11.30
N ASP A 181 0.53 4.11 10.44
CA ASP A 181 -0.18 5.36 10.70
C ASP A 181 -1.61 5.32 10.14
N THR A 182 -1.80 4.59 9.04
CA THR A 182 -3.10 4.32 8.42
C THR A 182 -3.10 2.94 7.79
N ALA A 183 -4.29 2.37 7.58
CA ALA A 183 -4.46 1.12 6.86
C ALA A 183 -5.55 1.25 5.79
N ALA A 184 -5.35 0.57 4.67
CA ALA A 184 -6.30 0.41 3.59
C ALA A 184 -6.78 -1.05 3.56
N ILE A 185 -8.06 -1.27 3.89
CA ILE A 185 -8.65 -2.60 3.84
C ILE A 185 -9.17 -2.84 2.42
N MET A 186 -8.70 -3.90 1.78
CA MET A 186 -9.15 -4.34 0.45
C MET A 186 -10.50 -5.05 0.56
N SER A 187 -11.56 -4.29 0.85
CA SER A 187 -12.94 -4.75 0.94
C SER A 187 -13.62 -4.86 -0.43
N TYR A 188 -12.88 -5.32 -1.44
CA TYR A 188 -13.31 -5.50 -2.83
C TYR A 188 -12.62 -6.73 -3.43
N GLY A 189 -13.00 -7.12 -4.65
CA GLY A 189 -12.44 -8.28 -5.33
C GLY A 189 -13.14 -9.60 -5.01
N MET A 190 -14.32 -9.55 -4.38
CA MET A 190 -15.16 -10.74 -4.08
C MET A 190 -15.58 -11.47 -5.36
N ALA A 191 -15.84 -10.71 -6.42
CA ALA A 191 -15.95 -11.21 -7.77
C ALA A 191 -14.98 -10.44 -8.68
N TRP A 192 -14.28 -11.15 -9.55
CA TRP A 192 -13.29 -10.62 -10.48
C TRP A 192 -13.31 -11.41 -11.79
N ALA A 193 -12.57 -10.96 -12.80
CA ALA A 193 -12.64 -11.52 -14.15
C ALA A 193 -12.33 -13.04 -14.23
N GLY A 194 -11.65 -13.61 -13.23
CA GLY A 194 -11.35 -15.04 -13.13
C GLY A 194 -12.22 -15.83 -12.14
N SER A 195 -13.25 -15.23 -11.53
CA SER A 195 -14.18 -15.92 -10.62
C SER A 195 -15.55 -16.15 -11.27
N ALA A 196 -16.47 -16.79 -10.52
CA ALA A 196 -17.87 -16.76 -10.87
C ALA A 196 -18.39 -15.30 -10.92
N PRO A 197 -19.33 -14.96 -11.83
CA PRO A 197 -19.91 -13.63 -11.89
C PRO A 197 -20.60 -13.24 -10.57
N GLY A 198 -20.37 -12.02 -10.11
CA GLY A 198 -20.94 -11.50 -8.87
C GLY A 198 -20.59 -10.03 -8.62
N PRO A 199 -21.05 -9.45 -7.50
CA PRO A 199 -20.67 -8.11 -7.10
C PRO A 199 -19.19 -8.04 -6.71
N VAL A 200 -18.48 -7.03 -7.22
CA VAL A 200 -17.06 -6.78 -6.89
C VAL A 200 -16.87 -6.48 -5.39
N SER A 201 -17.84 -5.79 -4.78
CA SER A 201 -17.89 -5.48 -3.35
C SER A 201 -19.35 -5.54 -2.86
N PRO A 202 -19.85 -6.72 -2.41
CA PRO A 202 -21.21 -6.85 -1.89
C PRO A 202 -21.45 -5.94 -0.68
N ARG A 203 -22.70 -5.52 -0.51
CA ARG A 203 -23.13 -4.67 0.61
C ARG A 203 -23.43 -5.48 1.86
#